data_AF-U9T1L8-F1
#
_entry.id   AF-U9T1L8-F1
#
_cell.length_a   1.000
_cell.length_b   1.000
_cell.length_c   1.000
_cell.angle_alpha   90.00
_cell.angle_beta   90.00
_cell.angle_gamma   90.00
#
_symmetry.space_group_name_H-M   'P 1'
#
loop_
_entity.id
_entity.type
_entity.pdbx_description
1 polymer ?
#
loop_
_entity_poly.entity_id
_entity_poly.type
_entity_poly.pdbx_seq_one_letter_code
_entity_poly.pdbx_strand_id
1 'polypeptide(L)' 'YKHGIGTEKDEIKAFELYKKAAEKGQIDSIYMLGKCYENGEGTEKNLEKAFYWYQKAAENGVKEAMFNLAICYKNGEGTE' A
#
# COMPACT_ATOMS: atom_id res chain seq x y z
N TYR A 1 14.48 -12.26 -25.89
CA TYR A 1 15.43 -12.27 -24.76
C TYR A 1 14.62 -12.10 -23.47
N LYS A 2 14.82 -13.03 -22.53
CA LYS A 2 14.35 -13.14 -21.14
C LYS A 2 13.48 -12.01 -20.55
N HIS A 3 12.35 -12.42 -20.00
CA HIS A 3 11.48 -11.75 -19.03
C HIS A 3 12.13 -10.64 -18.18
N GLY A 4 11.44 -9.48 -18.07
CA GLY A 4 11.41 -8.72 -16.81
C GLY A 4 11.86 -7.26 -16.79
N ILE A 5 12.52 -6.71 -17.82
CA ILE A 5 13.11 -5.36 -17.70
C ILE A 5 12.15 -4.29 -18.26
N GLY A 6 11.04 -4.04 -17.56
CA GLY A 6 10.12 -2.96 -17.94
C GLY A 6 9.09 -2.63 -16.87
N THR A 7 8.52 -3.65 -16.23
CA THR A 7 7.47 -3.49 -15.22
C THR A 7 8.01 -2.99 -13.88
N GLU A 8 9.11 -3.55 -13.41
CA GLU A 8 9.71 -3.22 -12.11
C GLU A 8 10.10 -1.73 -11.99
N LYS A 9 10.67 -1.15 -13.07
CA LYS A 9 11.05 0.27 -13.08
C LYS A 9 9.84 1.19 -12.99
N ASP A 10 8.70 0.79 -13.56
CA ASP A 10 7.48 1.60 -13.54
C ASP A 10 6.71 1.40 -12.23
N GLU A 11 6.76 0.21 -11.63
CA GLU A 11 6.26 -0.05 -10.27
C GLU A 11 7.02 0.76 -9.22
N ILE A 12 8.37 0.83 -9.28
CA ILE A 12 9.17 1.66 -8.37
C ILE A 12 8.80 3.15 -8.50
N LYS A 13 8.62 3.66 -9.72
CA LYS A 13 8.19 5.05 -9.92
C LYS A 13 6.77 5.29 -9.41
N ALA A 14 5.86 4.35 -9.65
CA ALA A 14 4.48 4.44 -9.18
C ALA A 14 4.45 4.50 -7.65
N PHE A 15 5.21 3.61 -6.98
CA PHE A 15 5.40 3.63 -5.54
C PHE A 15 5.88 4.99 -5.03
N GLU A 16 6.94 5.55 -5.64
CA GLU A 16 7.47 6.85 -5.24
C GLU A 16 6.47 8.01 -5.45
N LEU A 17 5.64 7.94 -6.49
CA LEU A 17 4.58 8.93 -6.73
C LEU A 17 3.46 8.80 -5.70
N TYR A 18 2.97 7.58 -5.43
CA TYR A 18 1.97 7.33 -4.40
C TYR A 18 2.47 7.75 -3.02
N LYS A 19 3.74 7.48 -2.70
CA LYS A 19 4.36 7.92 -1.45
C LYS A 19 4.32 9.44 -1.28
N LYS A 20 4.80 10.18 -2.27
CA LYS A 20 4.79 11.66 -2.23
C LYS A 20 3.37 12.24 -2.17
N ALA A 21 2.41 11.63 -2.85
CA ALA A 21 1.02 12.07 -2.86
C ALA A 21 0.29 11.73 -1.54
N ALA A 22 0.55 10.55 -0.97
CA ALA A 22 0.04 10.13 0.33
C ALA A 22 0.56 11.01 1.46
N GLU A 23 1.85 11.40 1.44
CA GLU A 23 2.44 12.37 2.37
C GLU A 23 1.78 13.75 2.30
N LYS A 24 1.16 14.09 1.16
CA LYS A 24 0.38 15.32 0.97
C LYS A 24 -1.12 15.15 1.29
N GLY A 25 -1.52 13.99 1.79
CA GLY A 25 -2.91 13.71 2.17
C GLY A 25 -3.83 13.33 1.01
N GLN A 26 -3.31 12.97 -0.17
CA GLN A 26 -4.18 12.48 -1.25
C GLN A 26 -4.71 11.08 -0.90
N ILE A 27 -6.02 11.02 -0.64
CA ILE A 27 -6.71 9.84 -0.09
C ILE A 27 -6.46 8.58 -0.94
N ASP A 28 -6.62 8.67 -2.26
CA ASP A 28 -6.40 7.52 -3.15
C ASP A 28 -4.96 7.01 -3.08
N SER A 29 -3.99 7.92 -2.94
CA SER A 29 -2.57 7.56 -2.85
C SER A 29 -2.22 6.95 -1.50
N ILE A 30 -2.88 7.36 -0.41
CA ILE A 30 -2.73 6.72 0.91
C ILE A 30 -3.14 5.25 0.82
N TYR A 31 -4.29 4.96 0.19
CA TYR A 31 -4.75 3.58 -0.01
C TYR A 31 -3.82 2.79 -0.93
N MET A 32 -3.42 3.35 -2.08
CA MET A 32 -2.53 2.68 -3.03
C MET A 32 -1.16 2.39 -2.45
N LEU A 33 -0.62 3.28 -1.61
CA LEU A 33 0.63 3.05 -0.90
C LEU A 33 0.53 1.86 0.06
N GLY A 34 -0.61 1.69 0.74
CA GLY A 34 -0.90 0.50 1.54
C GLY A 34 -0.84 -0.78 0.71
N LYS A 35 -1.48 -0.79 -0.46
CA LYS A 35 -1.44 -1.92 -1.40
C LYS A 35 -0.02 -2.24 -1.89
N CYS A 36 0.78 -1.21 -2.19
CA CYS A 36 2.17 -1.41 -2.62
C CYS A 36 2.98 -2.16 -1.56
N TYR A 37 2.83 -1.80 -0.28
CA TYR A 37 3.49 -2.52 0.80
C TYR A 37 2.90 -3.92 1.03
N GLU A 38 1.60 -4.13 0.84
CA GLU A 38 0.98 -5.46 0.97
C GLU A 38 1.52 -6.45 -0.07
N ASN A 39 1.70 -5.99 -1.30
CA ASN A 39 2.10 -6.82 -2.44
C ASN A 39 3.61 -6.81 -2.71
N GLY A 40 4.34 -5.83 -2.19
CA GLY A 40 5.73 -5.57 -2.59
C GLY A 40 5.84 -4.96 -4.00
N GLU A 41 4.87 -4.14 -4.40
CA GLU A 41 4.88 -3.47 -5.72
C GLU A 41 5.73 -2.20 -5.62
N GLY A 42 6.87 -2.19 -6.33
CA GLY A 42 7.80 -1.05 -6.31
C GLY A 42 8.55 -0.84 -5.00
N THR A 43 8.37 -1.75 -4.02
CA THR A 43 9.02 -1.76 -2.71
C THR A 43 9.04 -3.17 -2.13
N GLU A 44 9.71 -3.39 -1.01
CA GLU A 44 9.64 -4.69 -0.32
C GLU A 44 8.28 -4.87 0.36
N LYS A 45 7.73 -6.09 0.28
CA LYS A 45 6.49 -6.44 0.99
C LYS A 45 6.67 -6.21 2.50
N ASN A 46 5.76 -5.43 3.09
CA ASN A 46 5.76 -5.08 4.50
C ASN A 46 4.32 -4.89 5.01
N LEU A 47 3.79 -5.88 5.71
CA LEU A 47 2.40 -5.90 6.17
C LEU A 47 2.13 -4.87 7.28
N GLU A 48 3.10 -4.55 8.13
CA GLU A 48 2.97 -3.50 9.17
C GLU A 48 2.78 -2.12 8.54
N LYS A 49 3.57 -1.78 7.52
CA LYS A 49 3.41 -0.54 6.76
C LYS A 49 2.11 -0.53 5.99
N ALA A 50 1.72 -1.65 5.37
CA ALA A 50 0.44 -1.76 4.69
C ALA A 50 -0.73 -1.46 5.64
N PHE A 51 -0.71 -2.09 6.82
CA PHE A 51 -1.69 -1.87 7.88
C PHE A 51 -1.75 -0.40 8.32
N TYR A 52 -0.60 0.22 8.58
CA TYR A 52 -0.52 1.65 8.93
C TYR A 52 -1.17 2.56 7.88
N TRP A 53 -0.89 2.33 6.59
CA TRP A 53 -1.46 3.13 5.51
C TRP A 53 -2.95 2.84 5.30
N TYR A 54 -3.40 1.59 5.50
CA TYR A 54 -4.82 1.26 5.51
C TYR A 54 -5.57 1.92 6.67
N GLN A 55 -4.99 2.02 7.87
CA GLN A 55 -5.57 2.77 8.98
C GLN A 55 -5.82 4.23 8.60
N LYS A 56 -4.80 4.92 8.05
CA LYS A 56 -4.96 6.30 7.58
C LYS A 56 -6.01 6.46 6.49
N ALA A 57 -6.09 5.52 5.55
CA ALA A 57 -7.10 5.56 4.49
C ALA A 57 -8.51 5.34 5.07
N ALA A 58 -8.66 4.42 6.03
CA ALA A 58 -9.91 4.17 6.74
C ALA A 58 -10.38 5.38 7.56
N GLU A 59 -9.47 6.12 8.21
CA GLU A 59 -9.77 7.38 8.90
C GLU A 59 -10.34 8.44 7.94
N ASN A 60 -9.99 8.37 6.65
CA ASN A 60 -10.52 9.23 5.59
C ASN A 60 -11.77 8.65 4.89
N GLY A 61 -12.34 7.56 5.41
CA GLY A 61 -13.59 6.97 4.90
C GLY A 61 -13.42 6.03 3.71
N VAL A 62 -12.19 5.60 3.37
CA VAL A 62 -11.96 4.61 2.32
C VAL A 62 -12.44 3.23 2.77
N LYS A 63 -13.52 2.75 2.16
CA LYS A 63 -14.20 1.50 2.57
C LYS A 63 -13.35 0.28 2.29
N GLU A 64 -12.60 0.29 1.19
CA GLU A 64 -11.68 -0.76 0.80
C GLU A 64 -10.54 -0.92 1.82
N ALA A 65 -10.07 0.19 2.39
CA ALA A 65 -9.07 0.17 3.45
C ALA A 65 -9.63 -0.43 4.74
N MET A 66 -10.87 -0.09 5.13
CA MET A 66 -11.55 -0.70 6.28
C MET A 66 -11.71 -2.22 6.09
N PHE A 67 -12.06 -2.66 4.88
CA PHE A 67 -12.15 -4.08 4.55
C PHE A 67 -10.79 -4.78 4.66
N ASN A 68 -9.73 -4.18 4.12
CA ASN A 68 -8.38 -4.73 4.22
C ASN A 68 -7.88 -4.79 5.67
N LEU A 69 -8.17 -3.78 6.51
CA LEU A 69 -7.87 -3.86 7.95
C LEU A 69 -8.60 -5.00 8.64
N ALA A 70 -9.87 -5.23 8.31
CA ALA A 70 -10.62 -6.35 8.87
C ALA A 70 -9.99 -7.70 8.50
N ILE A 71 -9.43 -7.82 7.28
CA ILE A 71 -8.65 -8.99 6.87
C ILE A 71 -7.36 -9.09 7.69
N CYS A 72 -6.60 -8.00 7.83
CA CYS A 72 -5.37 -7.97 8.63
C CYS A 72 -5.63 -8.44 10.07
N TYR A 73 -6.66 -7.90 10.73
CA TYR A 73 -7.05 -8.32 12.08
C TYR A 73 -7.46 -9.79 12.15
N LYS A 74 -8.19 -10.29 11.15
CA LYS A 74 -8.59 -11.70 11.08
C LYS A 74 -7.39 -12.63 10.96
N ASN A 75 -6.38 -12.22 10.20
CA ASN A 75 -5.19 -13.04 9.93
C ASN A 75 -4.08 -12.85 10.97
N GLY A 76 -4.19 -11.85 11.86
CA GLY A 76 -3.12 -11.46 12.78
C GLY A 76 -1.93 -10.80 12.05
N GLU A 77 -2.18 -10.17 10.90
CA GLU A 77 -1.16 -9.54 10.06
C GLU A 77 -1.05 -8.05 10.42
N GLY A 78 0.17 -7.56 10.72
CA GLY A 78 0.42 -6.13 10.96
C GLY A 78 -0.02 -5.62 12.34
N THR A 79 -0.33 -6.53 13.28
CA THR A 79 -0.64 -6.21 14.68
C THR A 79 0.22 -7.06 15.60
N GLU A 80 1.11 -6.43 16.37
CA GLU A 80 1.81 -7.03 17.53
C GLU A 80 1.20 -6.50 18.83
#